data_AF-A0A0Q0X931-F1
#
_entry.id   AF-A0A0Q0X931-F1
#
_cell.length_a   1.000
_cell.length_b   1.000
_cell.length_c   1.000
_cell.angle_alpha   90.00
_cell.angle_beta   90.00
_cell.angle_gamma   90.00
#
_symmetry.space_group_name_H-M   'P 1'
#
loop_
_entity.id
_entity.type
_entity.pdbx_description
1 polymer ?
#
loop_
_entity_poly.entity_id
_entity_poly.type
_entity_poly.pdbx_seq_one_letter_code
_entity_poly.pdbx_strand_id
1 'polypeptide(L)'
;MSKALEISKKYRTLLSKHGINTPLRLAHFFAQLDHESGLKPISENLNYSRDGLLKTFRKYFDSNSAATYARKPKEIANKVYANRMGNGDECSGDGWKYRGRGFIQLTGKKNYSALSKSTGIDYVNNPDLLLTEPDAMIAALWFWTENRLNKFADMDNVKGLTRAINGGYNGLDHRIELTNKYKRLFN
;
A
#
# COMPACT_ATOMS: atom_id res chain seq x y z
N MET A 1 8.29 -21.02 11.43
CA MET A 1 6.85 -20.71 11.58
C MET A 1 6.46 -19.78 10.43
N SER A 2 5.22 -19.76 9.92
CA SER A 2 4.92 -18.87 8.78
C SER A 2 5.04 -17.41 9.23
N LYS A 3 5.64 -16.55 8.39
CA LYS A 3 5.84 -15.12 8.71
C LYS A 3 4.53 -14.41 9.09
N ALA A 4 3.42 -14.74 8.42
CA ALA A 4 2.11 -14.20 8.74
C ALA A 4 1.64 -14.57 10.16
N LEU A 5 1.93 -15.78 10.62
CA LEU A 5 1.57 -16.22 11.97
C LEU A 5 2.42 -15.52 13.03
N GLU A 6 3.70 -15.28 12.76
CA GLU A 6 4.59 -14.49 13.62
C GLU A 6 4.10 -13.05 13.76
N ILE A 7 3.81 -12.39 12.63
CA ILE A 7 3.25 -11.02 12.61
C ILE A 7 1.88 -10.99 13.29
N SER A 8 0.99 -11.94 13.01
CA SER A 8 -0.34 -12.02 13.64
C SER A 8 -0.26 -12.15 15.15
N LYS A 9 0.69 -12.95 15.67
CA LYS A 9 0.92 -13.08 17.12
C LYS A 9 1.50 -11.79 17.70
N LYS A 10 2.52 -11.22 17.06
CA LYS A 10 3.18 -9.98 17.49
C LYS A 10 2.20 -8.80 17.61
N TYR A 11 1.27 -8.66 16.66
CA TYR A 11 0.33 -7.54 16.59
C TYR A 11 -1.10 -7.91 17.00
N ARG A 12 -1.32 -9.03 17.70
CA ARG A 12 -2.66 -9.56 18.04
C ARG A 12 -3.58 -8.51 18.66
N THR A 13 -3.10 -7.74 19.64
CA THR A 13 -3.90 -6.71 20.33
C THR A 13 -4.32 -5.58 19.37
N LEU A 14 -3.40 -5.13 18.51
CA LEU A 14 -3.67 -4.11 17.50
C LEU A 14 -4.67 -4.62 16.44
N LEU A 15 -4.47 -5.82 15.92
CA LEU A 15 -5.41 -6.48 15.00
C LEU A 15 -6.82 -6.55 15.60
N SER A 16 -6.93 -6.97 16.87
CA SER A 16 -8.22 -7.04 17.57
C SER A 16 -8.88 -5.68 17.75
N LYS A 17 -8.11 -4.63 18.09
CA LYS A 17 -8.62 -3.25 18.20
C LYS A 17 -9.22 -2.74 16.88
N HIS A 18 -8.70 -3.18 15.75
CA HIS A 18 -9.23 -2.86 14.41
C HIS A 18 -10.29 -3.86 13.91
N GLY A 19 -10.74 -4.79 14.77
CA GLY A 19 -11.74 -5.80 14.44
C GLY A 19 -11.24 -6.91 13.51
N ILE A 20 -9.93 -7.02 13.25
CA ILE A 20 -9.33 -8.08 12.43
C ILE A 20 -9.00 -9.26 13.36
N ASN A 21 -10.04 -9.91 13.89
CA ASN A 21 -9.93 -10.90 14.96
C ASN A 21 -10.65 -12.23 14.71
N THR A 22 -11.23 -12.42 13.52
CA THR A 22 -11.74 -13.72 13.08
C THR A 22 -10.74 -14.37 12.12
N PRO A 23 -10.71 -15.71 12.02
CA PRO A 23 -9.89 -16.42 11.04
C PRO A 23 -10.04 -15.87 9.61
N LEU A 24 -11.28 -15.59 9.20
CA LEU A 24 -11.58 -15.08 7.87
C LEU A 24 -11.04 -13.66 7.67
N ARG A 25 -11.21 -12.75 8.64
CA ARG A 25 -10.66 -11.38 8.55
C ARG A 25 -9.14 -11.38 8.53
N LEU A 26 -8.50 -12.21 9.37
CA LEU A 26 -7.05 -12.40 9.33
C LEU A 26 -6.60 -12.90 7.96
N ALA A 27 -7.31 -13.89 7.40
CA ALA A 27 -6.97 -14.43 6.10
C ALA A 27 -7.00 -13.38 4.99
N HIS A 28 -8.07 -12.59 4.91
CA HIS A 28 -8.19 -11.52 3.92
C HIS A 28 -7.15 -10.42 4.17
N PHE A 29 -6.94 -9.98 5.41
CA PHE A 29 -5.97 -8.94 5.73
C PHE A 29 -4.55 -9.33 5.30
N PHE A 30 -4.07 -10.51 5.73
CA PHE A 30 -2.73 -10.97 5.39
C PHE A 30 -2.58 -11.31 3.90
N ALA A 31 -3.63 -11.79 3.23
CA ALA A 31 -3.60 -12.01 1.78
C ALA A 31 -3.31 -10.72 1.01
N GLN A 32 -3.96 -9.62 1.39
CA GLN A 32 -3.75 -8.33 0.75
C GLN A 32 -2.33 -7.81 1.03
N LEU A 33 -1.86 -7.87 2.27
CA LEU A 33 -0.49 -7.42 2.60
C LEU A 33 0.61 -8.27 1.94
N ASP A 34 0.41 -9.58 1.84
CA ASP A 34 1.34 -10.49 1.15
C ASP A 34 1.37 -10.19 -0.34
N HIS A 35 0.21 -9.93 -0.96
CA HIS A 35 0.15 -9.52 -2.36
C HIS A 35 0.87 -8.19 -2.63
N GLU A 36 0.62 -7.17 -1.80
CA GLU A 36 1.19 -5.83 -2.01
C GLU A 36 2.70 -5.77 -1.76
N SER A 37 3.21 -6.60 -0.86
CA SER A 37 4.53 -6.36 -0.28
C SER A 37 5.33 -7.59 0.13
N GLY A 38 4.79 -8.80 -0.05
CA GLY A 38 5.40 -10.03 0.47
C GLY A 38 5.53 -10.03 2.00
N LEU A 39 4.61 -9.34 2.68
CA LEU A 39 4.68 -9.05 4.12
C LEU A 39 5.99 -8.38 4.54
N LYS A 40 6.58 -7.53 3.70
CA LYS A 40 7.77 -6.73 4.01
C LYS A 40 7.43 -5.26 3.81
N PRO A 41 7.80 -4.35 4.73
CA PRO A 41 7.72 -2.93 4.41
C PRO A 41 8.64 -2.63 3.22
N ILE A 42 8.08 -2.12 2.14
CA ILE A 42 8.84 -1.75 0.93
C ILE A 42 8.48 -0.34 0.50
N SER A 43 9.36 0.29 -0.28
CA SER A 43 9.09 1.56 -0.97
C SER A 43 9.06 1.32 -2.47
N GLU A 44 8.20 2.04 -3.18
CA GLU A 44 8.29 2.13 -4.63
C GLU A 44 9.66 2.67 -5.06
N ASN A 45 10.33 1.98 -6.00
CA ASN A 45 11.64 2.40 -6.50
C ASN A 45 11.54 3.42 -7.65
N LEU A 46 10.44 3.39 -8.40
CA LEU A 46 10.14 4.23 -9.58
C LEU A 46 11.27 4.34 -10.62
N ASN A 47 12.16 3.35 -10.70
CA ASN A 47 13.33 3.37 -11.58
C ASN A 47 13.03 2.77 -12.98
N TYR A 48 12.19 3.45 -13.75
CA TYR A 48 11.75 2.99 -15.07
C TYR A 48 12.72 3.38 -16.21
N SER A 49 12.88 2.49 -17.19
CA SER A 49 13.47 2.85 -18.48
C SER A 49 12.50 3.70 -19.31
N ARG A 50 12.98 4.31 -20.41
CA ARG A 50 12.12 5.04 -21.36
C ARG A 50 10.91 4.19 -21.79
N ASP A 51 11.16 2.97 -22.26
CA ASP A 51 10.10 2.09 -22.75
C ASP A 51 9.17 1.65 -21.61
N GLY A 52 9.71 1.49 -20.40
CA GLY A 52 8.92 1.24 -19.20
C GLY A 52 7.97 2.38 -18.86
N LEU A 53 8.43 3.64 -18.99
CA LEU A 53 7.58 4.82 -18.79
C LEU A 53 6.46 4.89 -19.83
N LEU A 54 6.77 4.63 -21.10
CA LEU A 54 5.77 4.61 -22.18
C LEU A 54 4.76 3.47 -22.04
N LYS A 55 5.14 2.37 -21.38
CA LYS A 55 4.23 1.25 -21.11
C LYS A 55 3.34 1.51 -19.89
N THR A 56 3.95 1.87 -18.76
CA THR A 56 3.28 1.95 -17.46
C THR A 56 2.61 3.30 -17.23
N PHE A 57 3.27 4.39 -17.63
CA PHE A 57 2.86 5.76 -17.36
C PHE A 57 2.59 6.54 -18.65
N ARG A 58 2.05 5.87 -19.67
CA ARG A 58 1.74 6.46 -21.00
C ARG A 58 0.88 7.73 -20.94
N LYS A 59 0.09 7.90 -19.87
CA LYS A 59 -0.72 9.11 -19.63
C LYS A 59 0.14 10.34 -19.28
N TYR A 60 1.33 10.13 -18.73
CA TYR A 60 2.21 11.17 -18.20
C TYR A 60 3.44 11.41 -19.07
N PHE A 61 3.78 10.48 -19.95
CA PHE A 61 4.97 10.53 -20.78
C PHE A 61 4.65 10.22 -22.25
N ASP A 62 5.11 11.11 -23.12
CA ASP A 62 5.33 10.85 -24.54
C ASP A 62 6.77 10.39 -24.80
N SER A 63 7.11 10.07 -26.05
CA SER A 63 8.43 9.56 -26.43
C SER A 63 9.59 10.49 -26.06
N ASN A 64 9.38 11.81 -26.15
CA ASN A 64 10.40 12.82 -25.90
C ASN A 64 10.63 12.99 -24.39
N SER A 65 9.56 13.20 -23.64
CA SER A 65 9.60 13.33 -22.19
C SER A 65 10.04 12.04 -21.50
N ALA A 66 9.66 10.86 -22.00
CA ALA A 66 10.13 9.59 -21.43
C ALA A 66 11.66 9.45 -21.46
N ALA A 67 12.33 9.95 -22.51
CA ALA A 67 13.78 9.92 -22.59
C ALA A 67 14.44 10.79 -21.51
N THR A 68 13.87 11.97 -21.25
CA THR A 68 14.36 12.91 -20.23
C THR A 68 14.25 12.38 -18.80
N TYR A 69 13.20 11.60 -18.51
CA TYR A 69 12.89 11.09 -17.16
C TYR A 69 13.36 9.66 -16.91
N ALA A 70 13.79 8.93 -17.95
CA ALA A 70 14.27 7.57 -17.78
C ALA A 70 15.38 7.48 -16.72
N ARG A 71 15.28 6.49 -15.83
CA ARG A 71 16.20 6.25 -14.72
C ARG A 71 16.35 7.40 -13.71
N LYS A 72 15.35 8.29 -13.65
CA LYS A 72 15.29 9.41 -12.69
C LYS A 72 14.08 9.24 -11.74
N PRO A 73 14.17 8.33 -10.76
CA PRO A 73 13.01 7.89 -9.98
C PRO A 73 12.32 9.00 -9.18
N LYS A 74 13.09 9.98 -8.67
CA LYS A 74 12.55 11.12 -7.92
C LYS A 74 11.69 12.01 -8.83
N GLU A 75 12.20 12.31 -10.01
CA GLU A 75 11.56 13.12 -11.03
C GLU A 75 10.33 12.41 -11.60
N ILE A 76 10.45 11.09 -11.86
CA ILE A 76 9.30 10.26 -12.25
C ILE A 76 8.20 10.33 -11.20
N ALA A 77 8.53 10.15 -9.92
CA ALA A 77 7.55 10.20 -8.83
C ALA A 77 6.87 11.57 -8.73
N ASN A 78 7.67 12.63 -8.76
CA ASN A 78 7.19 14.01 -8.70
C ASN A 78 6.22 14.31 -9.84
N LYS A 79 6.50 13.83 -11.05
CA LYS A 79 5.62 14.00 -12.22
C LYS A 79 4.34 13.19 -12.12
N VAL A 80 4.45 11.89 -11.85
CA VAL A 80 3.30 10.96 -11.85
C VAL A 80 2.31 11.28 -10.72
N TYR A 81 2.82 11.78 -9.60
CA TYR A 81 2.02 12.07 -8.40
C TYR A 81 1.78 13.57 -8.15
N ALA A 82 2.19 14.46 -9.06
CA ALA A 82 1.88 15.89 -8.97
C ALA A 82 0.36 16.14 -8.90
N ASN A 83 -0.05 17.10 -8.07
CA ASN A 83 -1.43 17.58 -7.92
C ASN A 83 -2.46 16.48 -7.59
N ARG A 84 -2.00 15.39 -6.96
CA ARG A 84 -2.83 14.22 -6.62
C ARG A 84 -2.66 13.87 -5.16
N MET A 85 -3.72 13.35 -4.54
CA MET A 85 -3.66 12.81 -3.17
C MET A 85 -3.09 13.82 -2.16
N GLY A 86 -3.38 15.11 -2.36
CA GLY A 86 -2.88 16.21 -1.53
C GLY A 86 -1.42 16.64 -1.78
N ASN A 87 -0.72 16.02 -2.74
CA ASN A 87 0.60 16.48 -3.17
C ASN A 87 0.49 17.82 -3.90
N GLY A 88 1.51 18.66 -3.74
CA GLY A 88 1.71 19.84 -4.58
C GLY A 88 2.06 19.49 -6.03
N ASP A 89 2.49 20.51 -6.78
CA ASP A 89 2.97 20.35 -8.15
C ASP A 89 4.25 19.50 -8.25
N GLU A 90 4.74 19.28 -9.48
CA GLU A 90 5.96 18.49 -9.71
C GLU A 90 7.18 19.09 -8.99
N CYS A 91 7.27 20.41 -8.89
CA CYS A 91 8.37 21.13 -8.26
C CYS A 91 8.39 20.99 -6.73
N SER A 92 7.24 20.72 -6.11
CA SER A 92 7.13 20.55 -4.65
C SER A 92 7.99 19.42 -4.07
N GLY A 93 8.31 18.40 -4.87
CA GLY A 93 8.97 17.19 -4.38
C GLY A 93 8.06 16.24 -3.61
N ASP A 94 6.76 16.55 -3.48
CA ASP A 94 5.80 15.77 -2.70
C ASP A 94 5.60 14.37 -3.30
N GLY A 95 5.66 14.23 -4.63
CA GLY A 95 5.48 12.94 -5.29
C GLY A 95 6.53 11.90 -4.87
N TRP A 96 7.80 12.29 -4.80
CA TRP A 96 8.85 11.43 -4.25
C TRP A 96 8.75 11.27 -2.75
N LYS A 97 8.53 12.38 -2.02
CA LYS A 97 8.48 12.37 -0.55
C LYS A 97 7.39 11.40 -0.04
N TYR A 98 6.22 11.43 -0.65
CA TYR A 98 5.03 10.65 -0.27
C TYR A 98 4.70 9.51 -1.26
N ARG A 99 5.71 8.99 -1.97
CA ARG A 99 5.57 7.75 -2.77
C ARG A 99 5.18 6.55 -1.90
N GLY A 100 4.68 5.48 -2.54
CA GLY A 100 4.19 4.29 -1.84
C GLY A 100 5.21 3.68 -0.88
N ARG A 101 4.77 3.42 0.36
CA ARG A 101 5.54 2.72 1.40
C ARG A 101 4.71 1.77 2.26
N GLY A 102 5.40 0.85 2.93
CA GLY A 102 4.85 -0.06 3.92
C GLY A 102 4.11 -1.24 3.30
N PHE A 103 3.35 -1.97 4.13
CA PHE A 103 2.71 -3.22 3.69
C PHE A 103 1.60 -3.02 2.66
N ILE A 104 0.94 -1.85 2.66
CA ILE A 104 -0.21 -1.55 1.78
C ILE A 104 0.12 -0.46 0.74
N GLN A 105 1.39 -0.09 0.58
CA GLN A 105 1.84 0.97 -0.33
C GLN A 105 1.08 2.31 -0.12
N LEU A 106 1.05 2.80 1.13
CA LEU A 106 0.40 4.06 1.46
C LEU A 106 1.06 5.21 0.67
N THR A 107 0.25 5.96 -0.07
CA THR A 107 0.75 6.95 -1.05
C THR A 107 0.02 8.29 -0.91
N GLY A 108 0.75 9.39 -1.08
CA GLY A 108 0.23 10.76 -1.16
C GLY A 108 0.14 11.49 0.17
N LYS A 109 0.47 12.78 0.16
CA LYS A 109 0.55 13.65 1.33
C LYS A 109 -0.72 13.63 2.19
N LYS A 110 -1.90 13.64 1.56
CA LYS A 110 -3.19 13.56 2.26
C LYS A 110 -3.26 12.34 3.18
N ASN A 111 -2.81 11.18 2.70
CA ASN A 111 -2.84 9.94 3.48
C ASN A 111 -1.81 9.96 4.60
N TYR A 112 -0.59 10.43 4.32
CA TYR A 112 0.44 10.60 5.34
C TYR A 112 0.01 11.58 6.44
N SER A 113 -0.62 12.70 6.09
CA SER A 113 -1.16 13.68 7.05
C SER A 113 -2.34 13.11 7.84
N ALA A 114 -3.25 12.38 7.19
CA ALA A 114 -4.39 11.76 7.88
C ALA A 114 -3.96 10.67 8.86
N LEU A 115 -2.99 9.83 8.45
CA LEU A 115 -2.38 8.84 9.34
C LEU A 115 -1.71 9.53 10.52
N SER A 116 -0.92 10.58 10.27
CA SER A 116 -0.24 11.33 11.34
C SER A 116 -1.21 11.92 12.35
N LYS A 117 -2.33 12.49 11.87
CA LYS A 117 -3.39 13.01 12.72
C LYS A 117 -4.06 11.89 13.54
N SER A 118 -4.26 10.73 12.95
CA SER A 118 -4.91 9.60 13.61
C SER A 118 -4.04 8.93 14.68
N THR A 119 -2.71 8.97 14.54
CA THR A 119 -1.78 8.25 15.42
C THR A 119 -1.02 9.18 16.37
N GLY A 120 -0.93 10.46 16.06
CA GLY A 120 -0.04 11.42 16.73
C GLY A 120 1.44 11.29 16.32
N ILE A 121 1.78 10.40 15.38
CA ILE A 121 3.14 10.19 14.89
C ILE A 121 3.36 11.04 13.63
N ASP A 122 4.47 11.78 13.55
CA ASP A 122 4.75 12.66 12.42
C ASP A 122 5.31 11.91 11.20
N TYR A 123 4.41 11.28 10.44
CA TYR A 123 4.74 10.67 9.15
C TYR A 123 4.87 11.70 8.01
N VAL A 124 4.44 12.95 8.22
CA VAL A 124 4.54 14.01 7.19
C VAL A 124 6.00 14.42 7.01
N ASN A 125 6.74 14.54 8.12
CA ASN A 125 8.17 14.86 8.08
C ASN A 125 9.05 13.62 8.11
N ASN A 126 8.55 12.48 8.61
CA ASN A 126 9.30 11.22 8.68
C ASN A 126 8.61 10.09 7.89
N PRO A 127 8.39 10.23 6.56
CA PRO A 127 7.61 9.26 5.79
C PRO A 127 8.29 7.89 5.69
N ASP A 128 9.61 7.81 5.87
CA ASP A 128 10.38 6.56 5.84
C ASP A 128 10.17 5.70 7.09
N LEU A 129 9.50 6.21 8.14
CA LEU A 129 9.03 5.37 9.25
C LEU A 129 8.17 4.22 8.74
N LEU A 130 7.40 4.40 7.66
CA LEU A 130 6.61 3.33 7.06
C LEU A 130 7.44 2.17 6.45
N LEU A 131 8.77 2.25 6.49
CA LEU A 131 9.67 1.15 6.15
C LEU A 131 10.08 0.32 7.37
N THR A 132 9.68 0.70 8.58
CA THR A 132 9.76 -0.14 9.76
C THR A 132 8.53 -1.05 9.82
N GLU A 133 8.68 -2.26 10.35
CA GLU A 133 7.56 -3.20 10.51
C GLU A 133 6.42 -2.66 11.39
N PRO A 134 6.69 -2.04 12.56
CA PRO A 134 5.62 -1.49 13.40
C PRO A 134 4.80 -0.39 12.73
N ASP A 135 5.45 0.59 12.11
CA ASP A 135 4.76 1.70 11.46
C ASP A 135 4.04 1.26 10.18
N ALA A 136 4.61 0.33 9.42
CA ALA A 136 3.94 -0.29 8.29
C ALA A 136 2.66 -1.03 8.72
N MET A 137 2.67 -1.72 9.86
CA MET A 137 1.48 -2.36 10.42
C MET A 137 0.44 -1.33 10.85
N ILE A 138 0.85 -0.25 11.54
CA ILE A 138 -0.05 0.84 11.93
C ILE A 138 -0.73 1.45 10.70
N ALA A 139 0.02 1.75 9.64
CA ALA A 139 -0.51 2.29 8.40
C ALA A 139 -1.49 1.32 7.71
N ALA A 140 -1.17 0.02 7.66
CA ALA A 140 -2.04 -1.00 7.09
C ALA A 140 -3.38 -1.13 7.86
N LEU A 141 -3.33 -1.14 9.19
CA LEU A 141 -4.51 -1.21 10.05
C LEU A 141 -5.37 0.05 9.94
N TRP A 142 -4.73 1.22 9.95
CA TRP A 142 -5.41 2.50 9.75
C TRP A 142 -6.14 2.53 8.41
N PHE A 143 -5.45 2.18 7.31
CA PHE A 143 -6.05 2.16 5.97
C PHE A 143 -7.22 1.18 5.91
N TRP A 144 -7.06 -0.01 6.48
CA TRP A 144 -8.11 -1.03 6.52
C TRP A 144 -9.37 -0.55 7.24
N THR A 145 -9.20 0.10 8.38
CA THR A 145 -10.31 0.63 9.17
C THR A 145 -10.97 1.83 8.51
N GLU A 146 -10.20 2.81 8.03
CA GLU A 146 -10.73 4.01 7.37
C GLU A 146 -11.57 3.66 6.14
N ASN A 147 -11.15 2.65 5.38
CA ASN A 147 -11.87 2.18 4.20
C ASN A 147 -12.95 1.12 4.52
N ARG A 148 -13.19 0.82 5.81
CA ARG A 148 -14.21 -0.13 6.30
C ARG A 148 -14.11 -1.50 5.63
N LEU A 149 -12.90 -2.04 5.50
CA LEU A 149 -12.64 -3.21 4.67
C LEU A 149 -13.10 -4.55 5.28
N ASN A 150 -13.33 -4.60 6.60
CA ASN A 150 -13.87 -5.78 7.28
C ASN A 150 -15.15 -6.32 6.60
N LYS A 151 -16.04 -5.43 6.11
CA LYS A 151 -17.28 -5.84 5.45
C LYS A 151 -17.03 -6.76 4.25
N PHE A 152 -15.95 -6.55 3.50
CA PHE A 152 -15.63 -7.41 2.35
C PHE A 152 -15.09 -8.75 2.80
N ALA A 153 -14.25 -8.77 3.85
CA ALA A 153 -13.76 -10.01 4.42
C ALA A 153 -14.90 -10.85 5.01
N ASP A 154 -15.88 -10.24 5.67
CA ASP A 154 -17.05 -10.92 6.24
C ASP A 154 -17.92 -11.58 5.17
N MET A 155 -18.02 -10.96 3.99
CA MET A 155 -18.71 -11.51 2.81
C MET A 155 -17.82 -12.44 1.97
N ASP A 156 -16.59 -12.72 2.42
CA ASP A 156 -15.57 -13.46 1.68
C ASP A 156 -15.30 -12.90 0.26
N ASN A 157 -15.50 -11.60 0.08
CA ASN A 157 -15.52 -10.93 -1.22
C ASN A 157 -14.14 -10.39 -1.60
N VAL A 158 -13.25 -11.28 -2.05
CA VAL A 158 -11.90 -10.91 -2.49
C VAL A 158 -11.92 -9.90 -3.64
N LYS A 159 -12.87 -10.02 -4.57
CA LYS A 159 -12.98 -9.13 -5.74
C LYS A 159 -13.35 -7.70 -5.33
N GLY A 160 -14.33 -7.55 -4.43
CA GLY A 160 -14.73 -6.27 -3.87
C GLY A 160 -13.61 -5.64 -3.05
N LEU A 161 -12.95 -6.44 -2.21
CA LEU A 161 -11.80 -6.01 -1.41
C LEU A 161 -10.63 -5.51 -2.29
N THR A 162 -10.31 -6.26 -3.35
CA THR A 162 -9.25 -5.90 -4.30
C THR A 162 -9.52 -4.56 -4.97
N ARG A 163 -10.76 -4.33 -5.43
CA ARG A 163 -11.14 -3.04 -6.03
C ARG A 163 -11.10 -1.90 -5.02
N ALA A 164 -11.47 -2.15 -3.76
CA ALA A 164 -11.42 -1.13 -2.71
C ALA A 164 -9.97 -0.72 -2.36
N ILE A 165 -9.02 -1.66 -2.38
CA ILE A 165 -7.61 -1.40 -2.07
C ILE A 165 -6.88 -0.80 -3.27
N ASN A 166 -7.02 -1.39 -4.45
CA ASN A 166 -6.20 -1.09 -5.63
C ASN A 166 -6.89 -0.16 -6.66
N GLY A 167 -8.17 0.17 -6.45
CA GLY A 167 -8.98 0.92 -7.42
C GLY A 167 -9.34 0.13 -8.69
N GLY A 168 -8.95 -1.14 -8.78
CA GLY A 168 -9.15 -2.03 -9.93
C GLY A 168 -8.94 -3.49 -9.56
N TYR A 169 -8.76 -4.36 -10.55
CA TYR A 169 -8.65 -5.82 -10.35
C TYR A 169 -7.26 -6.39 -10.64
N ASN A 170 -6.23 -5.54 -10.75
CA ASN A 170 -4.88 -6.03 -11.01
C ASN A 170 -4.43 -6.96 -9.87
N GLY A 171 -3.97 -8.15 -10.24
CA GLY A 171 -3.51 -9.17 -9.30
C GLY A 171 -4.61 -9.96 -8.59
N LEU A 172 -5.88 -9.87 -9.02
CA LEU A 172 -7.02 -10.53 -8.36
C LEU A 172 -6.80 -12.04 -8.15
N ASP A 173 -6.32 -12.77 -9.15
CA ASP A 173 -6.13 -14.22 -9.05
C ASP A 173 -5.12 -14.59 -7.95
N HIS A 174 -3.99 -13.88 -7.89
CA HIS A 174 -2.99 -14.07 -6.83
C HIS A 174 -3.56 -13.72 -5.44
N ARG A 175 -4.41 -12.68 -5.34
CA ARG A 175 -5.09 -12.35 -4.07
C ARG A 175 -6.06 -13.46 -3.64
N ILE A 176 -6.79 -14.07 -4.58
CA ILE A 176 -7.68 -15.21 -4.31
C ILE A 176 -6.86 -16.41 -3.81
N GLU A 177 -5.75 -16.73 -4.49
CA GLU A 177 -4.83 -17.80 -4.09
C GLU A 177 -4.32 -17.59 -2.66
N LEU A 178 -3.82 -16.39 -2.37
CA LEU A 178 -3.32 -16.01 -1.04
C LEU A 178 -4.43 -16.06 0.01
N THR A 179 -5.63 -15.56 -0.27
CA THR A 179 -6.76 -15.68 0.67
C THR A 179 -7.06 -17.14 0.99
N ASN A 180 -7.08 -18.03 0.00
CA ASN A 180 -7.30 -19.46 0.23
C ASN A 180 -6.16 -20.11 1.05
N LYS A 181 -4.90 -19.73 0.78
CA LYS A 181 -3.73 -20.13 1.58
C LYS A 181 -3.89 -19.69 3.03
N TYR A 182 -4.29 -18.44 3.27
CA TYR A 182 -4.41 -17.91 4.63
C TYR A 182 -5.64 -18.39 5.38
N LYS A 183 -6.75 -18.70 4.70
CA LYS A 183 -7.89 -19.39 5.31
C LYS A 183 -7.45 -20.70 5.93
N ARG A 184 -6.64 -21.50 5.22
CA ARG A 184 -6.08 -22.75 5.77
C ARG A 184 -5.11 -22.51 6.93
N LEU A 185 -4.38 -21.40 6.93
CA LEU A 185 -3.42 -21.08 8.00
C LEU A 185 -4.10 -20.66 9.30
N PHE A 186 -5.18 -19.89 9.22
CA PHE A 186 -5.88 -19.32 10.38
C PHE A 186 -7.10 -20.12 10.82
N ASN A 187 -7.46 -21.18 10.09
CA ASN A 187 -8.55 -22.11 10.43
C ASN A 187 -8.29 -22.85 11.74
#